data_AF-A0A954T8C7-F1
#
_entry.id   AF-A0A954T8C7-F1
#
_cell.length_a   1.000
_cell.length_b   1.000
_cell.length_c   1.000
_cell.angle_alpha   90.00
_cell.angle_beta   90.00
_cell.angle_gamma   90.00
#
_symmetry.space_group_name_H-M   'P 1'
#
loop_
_entity.id
_entity.type
_entity.pdbx_description
1 polymer ?
#
loop_
_entity_poly.entity_id
_entity_poly.type
_entity_poly.pdbx_seq_one_letter_code
_entity_poly.pdbx_strand_id
1 'polypeptide(L)'
;MHPDQTTPFPLRSREWFDTPELYGWTRLAALQGQGFTRDAFEGKPVIGICNSWSELTHCNAHPRTLADAVRRGVWQAGGFPLEFPVMSLGEFLMRPTTMLFRNLMSMDVEESIRANPLDGVVLLGGCDKTVPALLMGAASANVPAILVTGGPQLTAHWRGEQLGSCTDCRRYQMELKAGRITTAEWQELQSEIVRSPGHSMICCGGSTIRLSTCSPMMCSCCVIAVRWAARACPNGGCCPSLRGCSARACGIWSGSAMPA
;
A
#
# COMPACT_ATOMS: atom_id res chain seq x y z
N MET A 1 3.67 -33.65 2.90
CA MET A 1 4.69 -33.44 1.86
C MET A 1 4.54 -32.00 1.39
N HIS A 2 5.29 -31.07 1.99
CA HIS A 2 5.32 -29.68 1.52
C HIS A 2 6.04 -29.71 0.16
N PRO A 3 5.46 -29.17 -0.92
CA PRO A 3 6.17 -29.11 -2.18
C PRO A 3 7.44 -28.28 -1.97
N ASP A 4 8.57 -28.90 -2.30
CA ASP A 4 9.89 -28.29 -2.31
C ASP A 4 9.87 -27.03 -3.20
N GLN A 5 10.15 -25.88 -2.61
CA GLN A 5 10.10 -24.55 -3.25
C GLN A 5 11.39 -24.22 -4.04
N THR A 6 12.28 -25.18 -4.24
CA THR A 6 13.65 -24.95 -4.76
C THR A 6 13.77 -24.99 -6.29
N THR A 7 12.71 -25.31 -7.05
CA THR A 7 12.74 -25.16 -8.51
C THR A 7 12.50 -23.69 -8.87
N PRO A 8 13.47 -22.96 -9.45
CA PRO A 8 13.26 -21.57 -9.84
C PRO A 8 12.23 -21.55 -10.97
N PHE A 9 11.04 -21.03 -10.68
CA PHE A 9 10.09 -20.71 -11.73
C PHE A 9 10.76 -19.76 -12.73
N PRO A 10 10.54 -19.94 -14.05
CA PRO A 10 11.10 -19.04 -15.04
C PRO A 10 10.57 -17.62 -14.76
N LEU A 11 11.50 -16.69 -14.50
CA LEU A 11 11.20 -15.28 -14.25
C LEU A 11 10.83 -14.61 -15.57
N ARG A 12 9.72 -13.87 -15.58
CA ARG A 12 9.26 -13.15 -16.78
C ARG A 12 10.17 -11.99 -17.16
N SER A 13 10.88 -11.41 -16.20
CA SER A 13 11.88 -10.36 -16.45
C SER A 13 12.97 -10.78 -17.45
N ARG A 14 13.24 -12.10 -17.57
CA ARG A 14 14.16 -12.65 -18.58
C ARG A 14 13.73 -12.37 -20.01
N GLU A 15 12.43 -12.28 -20.29
CA GLU A 15 11.93 -11.93 -21.62
C GLU A 15 12.32 -10.50 -22.05
N TRP A 16 12.69 -9.64 -21.09
CA TRP A 16 13.19 -8.29 -21.37
C TRP A 16 14.72 -8.23 -21.42
N PHE A 17 15.40 -8.96 -20.53
CA PHE A 17 16.84 -8.83 -20.30
C PHE A 17 17.69 -9.88 -21.02
N ASP A 18 17.18 -11.09 -21.21
CA ASP A 18 17.92 -12.22 -21.79
C ASP A 18 17.71 -12.33 -23.31
N THR A 19 17.29 -11.24 -23.98
CA THR A 19 17.16 -11.23 -25.43
C THR A 19 18.46 -10.79 -26.10
N PRO A 20 18.97 -11.54 -27.12
CA PRO A 20 20.24 -11.23 -27.79
C PRO A 20 20.16 -10.00 -28.71
N GLU A 21 18.98 -9.40 -28.81
CA GLU A 21 18.68 -8.28 -29.69
C GLU A 21 19.16 -6.95 -29.11
N LEU A 22 19.32 -5.95 -29.97
CA LEU A 22 19.69 -4.57 -29.59
C LEU A 22 18.84 -4.03 -28.44
N TYR A 23 17.55 -4.35 -28.41
CA TYR A 23 16.65 -3.89 -27.37
C TYR A 23 16.92 -4.52 -25.99
N GLY A 24 17.29 -5.80 -25.92
CA GLY A 24 17.71 -6.43 -24.66
C GLY A 24 18.96 -5.77 -24.12
N TRP A 25 19.97 -5.62 -24.98
CA TRP A 25 21.22 -4.91 -24.66
C TRP A 25 20.98 -3.46 -24.19
N THR A 26 20.10 -2.73 -24.87
CA THR A 26 19.80 -1.32 -24.53
C THR A 26 19.05 -1.20 -23.20
N ARG A 27 18.14 -2.13 -22.87
CA ARG A 27 17.45 -2.16 -21.56
C ARG A 27 18.43 -2.37 -20.41
N LEU A 28 19.41 -3.28 -20.59
CA LEU A 28 20.48 -3.49 -19.63
C LEU A 28 21.33 -2.24 -19.45
N ALA A 29 21.74 -1.61 -20.55
CA ALA A 29 22.49 -0.36 -20.53
C ALA A 29 21.70 0.78 -19.83
N ALA A 30 20.38 0.83 -20.01
CA ALA A 30 19.53 1.82 -19.35
C ALA A 30 19.47 1.63 -17.82
N LEU A 31 19.45 0.39 -17.33
CA LEU A 31 19.55 0.11 -15.89
C LEU A 31 20.92 0.48 -15.33
N GLN A 32 21.99 0.20 -16.09
CA GLN A 32 23.34 0.60 -15.71
C GLN A 32 23.51 2.13 -15.69
N GLY A 33 22.87 2.85 -16.62
CA GLY A 33 22.81 4.30 -16.64
C GLY A 33 22.10 4.92 -15.43
N GLN A 34 21.21 4.18 -14.76
CA GLN A 34 20.61 4.57 -13.49
C GLN A 34 21.53 4.33 -12.28
N GLY A 35 22.71 3.73 -12.48
CA GLY A 35 23.68 3.44 -11.43
C GLY A 35 23.61 2.02 -10.86
N PHE A 36 22.85 1.11 -11.47
CA PHE A 36 22.82 -0.29 -11.05
C PHE A 36 23.94 -1.10 -11.70
N THR A 37 24.71 -1.86 -10.92
CA THR A 37 25.68 -2.81 -11.47
C THR A 37 24.96 -4.02 -12.06
N ARG A 38 25.62 -4.73 -12.98
CA ARG A 38 25.02 -5.92 -13.63
C ARG A 38 24.64 -7.01 -12.63
N ASP A 39 25.53 -7.25 -11.67
CA ASP A 39 25.31 -8.19 -10.55
C ASP A 39 24.12 -7.80 -9.66
N ALA A 40 23.65 -6.55 -9.69
CA ALA A 40 22.53 -6.10 -8.88
C ALA A 40 21.20 -6.72 -9.33
N PHE A 41 21.05 -7.06 -10.62
CA PHE A 41 19.78 -7.53 -11.19
C PHE A 41 19.90 -8.79 -12.06
N GLU A 42 21.09 -9.17 -12.52
CA GLU A 42 21.28 -10.38 -13.35
C GLU A 42 20.86 -11.65 -12.59
N GLY A 43 19.92 -12.41 -13.18
CA GLY A 43 19.39 -13.65 -12.61
C GLY A 43 18.50 -13.50 -11.36
N LYS A 44 18.22 -12.27 -10.90
CA LYS A 44 17.44 -11.98 -9.69
C LYS A 44 15.99 -11.63 -10.04
N PRO A 45 15.02 -11.93 -9.15
CA PRO A 45 13.63 -11.52 -9.35
C PRO A 45 13.50 -10.01 -9.25
N VAL A 46 12.85 -9.40 -10.25
CA VAL A 46 12.55 -7.97 -10.27
C VAL A 46 11.25 -7.72 -9.51
N ILE A 47 11.33 -6.97 -8.42
CA ILE A 47 10.17 -6.67 -7.58
C ILE A 47 9.74 -5.22 -7.80
N GLY A 48 8.54 -5.05 -8.33
CA GLY A 48 7.93 -3.74 -8.52
C GLY A 48 7.32 -3.21 -7.23
N ILE A 49 7.66 -1.99 -6.84
CA ILE A 49 7.03 -1.28 -5.72
C ILE A 49 6.04 -0.29 -6.32
N CYS A 50 4.78 -0.70 -6.39
CA CYS A 50 3.68 0.09 -6.94
C CYS A 50 3.23 1.11 -5.89
N ASN A 51 3.57 2.39 -6.12
CA ASN A 51 3.38 3.45 -5.15
C ASN A 51 2.27 4.43 -5.56
N SER A 52 1.19 4.48 -4.77
CA SER A 52 0.09 5.45 -4.94
C SER A 52 0.30 6.73 -4.10
N TRP A 53 1.54 7.10 -3.83
CA TRP A 53 1.87 8.35 -3.12
C TRP A 53 1.54 9.58 -3.97
N SER A 54 0.96 10.59 -3.33
CA SER A 54 0.77 11.91 -3.92
C SER A 54 0.51 12.94 -2.82
N GLU A 55 1.06 14.13 -2.97
CA GLU A 55 0.75 15.28 -2.10
C GLU A 55 -0.72 15.71 -2.21
N LEU A 56 -1.40 15.37 -3.32
CA LEU A 56 -2.84 15.57 -3.50
C LEU A 56 -3.69 14.56 -2.72
N THR A 57 -3.08 13.53 -2.12
CA THR A 57 -3.77 12.46 -1.41
C THR A 57 -3.23 12.32 0.01
N HIS A 58 -3.78 13.10 0.95
CA HIS A 58 -3.34 13.09 2.34
C HIS A 58 -3.35 11.68 3.00
N CYS A 59 -4.27 10.78 2.60
CA CYS A 59 -4.30 9.39 3.05
C CYS A 59 -3.03 8.60 2.70
N ASN A 60 -2.40 8.96 1.58
CA ASN A 60 -1.23 8.35 1.00
C ASN A 60 -0.05 9.34 1.00
N ALA A 61 0.09 10.15 2.04
CA ALA A 61 1.18 11.13 2.14
C ALA A 61 2.53 10.51 2.56
N HIS A 62 2.52 9.40 3.30
CA HIS A 62 3.70 8.71 3.85
C HIS A 62 4.12 7.36 3.20
N PRO A 63 3.46 6.79 2.17
CA PRO A 63 3.94 5.59 1.48
C PRO A 63 5.35 5.67 0.90
N ARG A 64 5.94 6.85 0.65
CA ARG A 64 7.37 6.96 0.25
C ARG A 64 8.32 6.35 1.29
N THR A 65 8.08 6.61 2.58
CA THR A 65 8.89 6.02 3.65
C THR A 65 8.69 4.50 3.74
N LEU A 66 7.48 4.02 3.42
CA LEU A 66 7.20 2.59 3.33
C LEU A 66 7.89 1.97 2.11
N ALA A 67 7.93 2.65 0.97
CA ALA A 67 8.62 2.21 -0.23
C ALA A 67 10.11 2.01 0.04
N ASP A 68 10.76 2.92 0.78
CA ASP A 68 12.17 2.75 1.18
C ASP A 68 12.38 1.54 2.11
N ALA A 69 11.44 1.27 3.02
CA ALA A 69 11.50 0.10 3.89
C ALA A 69 11.32 -1.20 3.10
N VAL A 70 10.37 -1.23 2.16
CA VAL A 70 10.15 -2.36 1.24
C VAL A 70 11.37 -2.58 0.36
N ARG A 71 11.93 -1.51 -0.22
CA ARG A 71 13.15 -1.56 -1.05
C ARG A 71 14.30 -2.22 -0.29
N ARG A 72 14.54 -1.84 0.98
CA ARG A 72 15.55 -2.49 1.83
C ARG A 72 15.26 -3.96 2.07
N GLY A 73 13.99 -4.33 2.30
CA GLY A 73 13.59 -5.73 2.49
C GLY A 73 13.80 -6.58 1.24
N VAL A 74 13.50 -6.05 0.04
CA VAL A 74 13.75 -6.74 -1.23
C VAL A 74 15.24 -6.97 -1.47
N TRP A 75 16.08 -5.95 -1.23
CA TRP A 75 17.53 -6.09 -1.34
C TRP A 75 18.08 -7.16 -0.39
N GLN A 76 17.61 -7.19 0.86
CA GLN A 76 18.00 -8.21 1.85
C GLN A 76 17.59 -9.63 1.45
N ALA A 77 16.47 -9.77 0.75
CA ALA A 77 16.00 -11.05 0.22
C ALA A 77 16.70 -11.47 -1.08
N GLY A 78 17.60 -10.65 -1.62
CA GLY A 78 18.32 -10.93 -2.87
C GLY A 78 17.55 -10.60 -4.15
N GLY A 79 16.43 -9.86 -4.06
CA GLY A 79 15.69 -9.35 -5.22
C GLY A 79 16.18 -8.00 -5.72
N PHE A 80 15.68 -7.58 -6.89
CA PHE A 80 15.96 -6.28 -7.49
C PHE A 80 14.72 -5.35 -7.40
N PRO A 81 14.69 -4.36 -6.49
CA PRO A 81 13.52 -3.50 -6.31
C PRO A 81 13.50 -2.31 -7.28
N LEU A 82 12.38 -2.14 -8.00
CA LEU A 82 12.09 -0.97 -8.82
C LEU A 82 10.79 -0.33 -8.36
N GLU A 83 10.84 0.94 -7.99
CA GLU A 83 9.64 1.70 -7.61
C GLU A 83 9.03 2.37 -8.84
N PHE A 84 7.71 2.28 -8.97
CA PHE A 84 6.97 2.98 -10.02
C PHE A 84 5.69 3.61 -9.46
N PRO A 85 5.36 4.84 -9.89
CA PRO A 85 4.15 5.52 -9.46
C PRO A 85 2.92 5.01 -10.22
N VAL A 86 1.75 5.09 -9.58
CA VAL A 86 0.43 4.91 -10.22
C VAL A 86 -0.50 6.03 -9.79
N MET A 87 -1.62 6.19 -10.49
CA MET A 87 -2.64 7.19 -10.17
C MET A 87 -3.05 7.10 -8.69
N SER A 88 -3.03 8.24 -7.99
CA SER A 88 -3.45 8.31 -6.60
C SER A 88 -4.88 8.86 -6.49
N LEU A 89 -5.76 8.11 -5.86
CA LEU A 89 -7.17 8.47 -5.70
C LEU A 89 -7.42 9.09 -4.32
N GLY A 90 -7.40 10.43 -4.24
CA GLY A 90 -7.66 11.18 -3.03
C GLY A 90 -9.12 11.57 -2.84
N GLU A 91 -9.83 10.89 -1.94
CA GLU A 91 -11.28 11.07 -1.68
C GLU A 91 -11.69 12.51 -1.36
N PHE A 92 -10.80 13.30 -0.74
CA PHE A 92 -11.12 14.64 -0.26
C PHE A 92 -10.96 15.73 -1.32
N LEU A 93 -9.99 15.60 -2.23
CA LEU A 93 -9.67 16.65 -3.20
C LEU A 93 -10.18 16.33 -4.61
N MET A 94 -10.41 15.06 -4.92
CA MET A 94 -10.78 14.62 -6.26
C MET A 94 -12.30 14.72 -6.51
N ARG A 95 -12.70 15.32 -7.63
CA ARG A 95 -14.10 15.54 -8.04
C ARG A 95 -14.39 14.88 -9.39
N PRO A 96 -15.65 14.45 -9.67
CA PRO A 96 -16.84 14.54 -8.83
C PRO A 96 -16.91 13.46 -7.74
N THR A 97 -16.31 12.29 -7.95
CA THR A 97 -16.07 11.24 -6.94
C THR A 97 -14.92 10.36 -7.42
N THR A 98 -14.10 9.86 -6.49
CA THR A 98 -13.00 8.92 -6.78
C THR A 98 -13.47 7.59 -7.34
N MET A 99 -14.73 7.20 -7.11
CA MET A 99 -15.28 5.93 -7.58
C MET A 99 -15.19 5.81 -9.10
N LEU A 100 -15.46 6.91 -9.84
CA LEU A 100 -15.35 6.95 -11.30
C LEU A 100 -13.94 6.59 -11.80
N PHE A 101 -12.93 6.94 -11.02
CA PHE A 101 -11.53 6.77 -11.37
C PHE A 101 -10.91 5.49 -10.81
N ARG A 102 -11.64 4.71 -10.00
CA ARG A 102 -11.16 3.42 -9.48
C ARG A 102 -10.78 2.46 -10.60
N ASN A 103 -11.64 2.33 -11.61
CA ASN A 103 -11.37 1.44 -12.74
C ASN A 103 -10.22 1.97 -13.60
N LEU A 104 -10.09 3.29 -13.74
CA LEU A 104 -8.97 3.91 -14.43
C LEU A 104 -7.64 3.60 -13.74
N MET A 105 -7.56 3.79 -12.42
CA MET A 105 -6.40 3.41 -11.63
C MET A 105 -6.12 1.90 -11.72
N SER A 106 -7.16 1.06 -11.76
CA SER A 106 -6.97 -0.39 -11.93
C SER A 106 -6.33 -0.74 -13.27
N MET A 107 -6.74 -0.07 -14.36
CA MET A 107 -6.13 -0.25 -15.68
C MET A 107 -4.68 0.27 -15.72
N ASP A 108 -4.43 1.42 -15.09
CA ASP A 108 -3.08 1.98 -14.92
C ASP A 108 -2.15 0.99 -14.19
N VAL A 109 -2.64 0.38 -13.10
CA VAL A 109 -1.89 -0.65 -12.37
C VAL A 109 -1.67 -1.90 -13.21
N GLU A 110 -2.70 -2.42 -13.88
CA GLU A 110 -2.60 -3.63 -14.72
C GLU A 110 -1.54 -3.46 -15.81
N GLU A 111 -1.63 -2.37 -16.57
CA GLU A 111 -0.75 -2.11 -17.71
C GLU A 111 0.66 -1.74 -17.24
N SER A 112 0.80 -0.99 -16.14
CA SER A 112 2.11 -0.71 -15.54
C SER A 112 2.82 -1.99 -15.12
N ILE A 113 2.10 -3.01 -14.65
CA ILE A 113 2.69 -4.30 -14.26
C ILE A 113 3.01 -5.16 -15.48
N ARG A 114 2.06 -5.28 -16.41
CA ARG A 114 2.19 -6.16 -17.58
C ARG A 114 3.24 -5.64 -18.57
N ALA A 115 3.32 -4.33 -18.79
CA ALA A 115 4.24 -3.73 -19.76
C ALA A 115 5.70 -3.67 -19.29
N ASN A 116 5.96 -3.82 -17.99
CA ASN A 116 7.30 -3.74 -17.40
C ASN A 116 7.83 -5.13 -16.97
N PRO A 117 9.17 -5.31 -16.87
CA PRO A 117 9.79 -6.59 -16.49
C PRO A 117 9.70 -6.87 -14.98
N LEU A 118 8.49 -7.00 -14.44
CA LEU A 118 8.25 -7.21 -13.01
C LEU A 118 7.84 -8.66 -12.76
N ASP A 119 8.60 -9.38 -11.93
CA ASP A 119 8.31 -10.77 -11.55
C ASP A 119 7.35 -10.89 -10.36
N GLY A 120 7.26 -9.82 -9.56
CA GLY A 120 6.31 -9.70 -8.46
C GLY A 120 6.14 -8.24 -8.07
N VAL A 121 5.09 -7.94 -7.32
CA VAL A 121 4.73 -6.56 -6.96
C VAL A 121 4.36 -6.39 -5.50
N VAL A 122 4.79 -5.28 -4.92
CA VAL A 122 4.33 -4.77 -3.63
C VAL A 122 3.42 -3.58 -3.89
N LEU A 123 2.18 -3.68 -3.46
CA LEU A 123 1.15 -2.67 -3.66
C LEU A 123 1.12 -1.76 -2.43
N LEU A 124 1.47 -0.48 -2.59
CA LEU A 124 1.43 0.52 -1.53
C LEU A 124 0.21 1.43 -1.73
N GLY A 125 -0.77 1.29 -0.84
CA GLY A 125 -2.01 2.06 -0.87
C GLY A 125 -2.67 2.22 0.50
N GLY A 126 -3.77 2.95 0.56
CA GLY A 126 -4.43 3.21 1.84
C GLY A 126 -5.76 3.94 1.73
N CYS A 127 -5.86 4.93 0.84
CA CYS A 127 -7.12 5.62 0.58
C CYS A 127 -8.21 4.66 0.04
N ASP A 128 -9.48 4.96 0.30
CA ASP A 128 -10.65 4.10 0.06
C ASP A 128 -10.59 3.34 -1.28
N LYS A 129 -10.49 4.06 -2.41
CA LYS A 129 -10.51 3.44 -3.74
C LYS A 129 -9.16 2.90 -4.21
N THR A 130 -8.06 3.26 -3.54
CA THR A 130 -6.72 2.84 -3.94
C THR A 130 -6.49 1.36 -3.70
N VAL A 131 -6.90 0.83 -2.54
CA VAL A 131 -6.76 -0.60 -2.20
C VAL A 131 -7.46 -1.51 -3.21
N PRO A 132 -8.76 -1.35 -3.51
CA PRO A 132 -9.40 -2.21 -4.50
C PRO A 132 -8.86 -2.01 -5.92
N ALA A 133 -8.50 -0.78 -6.32
CA ALA A 133 -7.92 -0.55 -7.64
C ALA A 133 -6.56 -1.27 -7.82
N LEU A 134 -5.69 -1.20 -6.81
CA LEU A 134 -4.40 -1.92 -6.79
C LEU A 134 -4.61 -3.43 -6.86
N LEU A 135 -5.53 -3.98 -6.07
CA LEU A 135 -5.82 -5.41 -6.06
C LEU A 135 -6.45 -5.89 -7.37
N MET A 136 -7.36 -5.11 -7.96
CA MET A 136 -7.96 -5.43 -9.26
C MET A 136 -6.90 -5.45 -10.37
N GLY A 137 -6.06 -4.42 -10.47
CA GLY A 137 -5.02 -4.35 -11.48
C GLY A 137 -3.97 -5.46 -11.34
N ALA A 138 -3.54 -5.75 -10.09
CA ALA A 138 -2.61 -6.84 -9.82
C ALA A 138 -3.21 -8.22 -10.11
N ALA A 139 -4.50 -8.42 -9.79
CA ALA A 139 -5.20 -9.66 -10.11
C ALA A 139 -5.30 -9.90 -11.62
N SER A 140 -5.60 -8.84 -12.41
CA SER A 140 -5.61 -8.93 -13.87
C SER A 140 -4.22 -9.14 -14.48
N ALA A 141 -3.17 -8.56 -13.89
CA ALA A 141 -1.80 -8.77 -14.33
C ALA A 141 -1.26 -10.17 -14.00
N ASN A 142 -1.88 -10.87 -13.05
CA ASN A 142 -1.58 -12.26 -12.65
C ASN A 142 -0.10 -12.50 -12.31
N VAL A 143 0.52 -11.56 -11.58
CA VAL A 143 1.85 -11.72 -10.99
C VAL A 143 1.74 -11.87 -9.46
N PRO A 144 2.70 -12.53 -8.79
CA PRO A 144 2.76 -12.55 -7.33
C PRO A 144 2.67 -11.13 -6.75
N ALA A 145 1.67 -10.88 -5.90
CA ALA A 145 1.38 -9.55 -5.37
C ALA A 145 1.15 -9.59 -3.86
N ILE A 146 1.65 -8.57 -3.15
CA ILE A 146 1.38 -8.35 -1.73
C ILE A 146 0.95 -6.90 -1.48
N LEU A 147 -0.12 -6.71 -0.71
CA LEU A 147 -0.61 -5.39 -0.32
C LEU A 147 0.01 -4.98 1.01
N VAL A 148 0.57 -3.78 1.05
CA VAL A 148 1.03 -3.11 2.27
C VAL A 148 0.26 -1.81 2.41
N THR A 149 -0.49 -1.69 3.51
CA THR A 149 -1.33 -0.53 3.76
C THR A 149 -0.55 0.58 4.46
N GLY A 150 -0.87 1.84 4.15
CA GLY A 150 -0.30 3.00 4.85
C GLY A 150 -0.68 3.04 6.34
N GLY A 151 -1.82 2.47 6.71
CA GLY A 151 -2.31 2.50 8.09
C GLY A 151 -3.18 3.73 8.40
N PRO A 152 -3.97 3.63 9.49
CA PRO A 152 -4.94 4.66 9.85
C PRO A 152 -4.27 5.89 10.45
N GLN A 153 -5.00 7.01 10.40
CA GLN A 153 -4.67 8.22 11.16
C GLN A 153 -4.69 7.96 12.68
N LEU A 154 -4.02 8.84 13.43
CA LEU A 154 -4.11 8.86 14.89
C LEU A 154 -5.52 9.25 15.33
N THR A 155 -5.91 8.72 16.49
CA THR A 155 -7.16 9.07 17.16
C THR A 155 -7.25 10.56 17.47
N ALA A 156 -8.23 11.20 16.84
CA ALA A 156 -8.62 12.57 17.10
C ALA A 156 -9.42 12.67 18.40
N HIS A 157 -9.21 13.75 19.16
CA HIS A 157 -9.95 14.05 20.38
C HIS A 157 -10.32 15.52 20.38
N TRP A 158 -11.55 15.84 20.76
CA TRP A 158 -12.02 17.21 20.90
C TRP A 158 -12.92 17.31 22.12
N ARG A 159 -12.58 18.23 23.04
CA ARG A 159 -13.33 18.49 24.30
C ARG A 159 -13.61 17.24 25.14
N GLY A 160 -12.62 16.34 25.21
CA GLY A 160 -12.72 15.09 25.96
C GLY A 160 -13.45 13.96 25.25
N GLU A 161 -13.98 14.20 24.04
CA GLU A 161 -14.61 13.17 23.22
C GLU A 161 -13.65 12.65 22.14
N GLN A 162 -13.66 11.33 21.92
CA GLN A 162 -12.97 10.70 20.81
C GLN A 162 -13.72 10.95 19.49
N LEU A 163 -13.00 11.36 18.45
CA LEU A 163 -13.56 11.65 17.14
C LEU A 163 -13.17 10.61 16.09
N GLY A 164 -14.10 10.36 15.17
CA GLY A 164 -13.91 9.63 13.93
C GLY A 164 -14.01 10.55 12.71
N SER A 165 -12.96 10.56 11.88
CA SER A 165 -12.74 11.52 10.78
C SER A 165 -13.79 11.55 9.66
N CYS A 166 -14.79 10.67 9.66
CA CYS A 166 -15.87 10.64 8.67
C CYS A 166 -17.26 10.72 9.30
N THR A 167 -17.48 10.02 10.40
CA THR A 167 -18.77 10.00 11.12
C THR A 167 -19.01 11.33 11.83
N ASP A 168 -18.01 11.82 12.57
CA ASP A 168 -18.21 13.02 13.40
C ASP A 168 -18.17 14.30 12.58
N CYS A 169 -17.50 14.32 11.42
CA CYS A 169 -17.66 15.40 10.42
C CYS A 169 -19.14 15.64 10.07
N ARG A 170 -19.90 14.56 9.85
CA ARG A 170 -21.32 14.63 9.51
C ARG A 170 -22.17 14.97 10.72
N ARG A 171 -21.85 14.38 11.87
CA ARG A 171 -22.54 14.65 13.15
C ARG A 171 -22.47 16.14 13.48
N TYR A 172 -21.28 16.71 13.57
CA TYR A 172 -21.10 18.12 13.94
C TYR A 172 -21.57 19.09 12.86
N GLN A 173 -21.61 18.68 11.58
CA GLN A 173 -22.30 19.48 10.56
C GLN A 173 -23.79 19.62 10.87
N MET A 174 -24.44 18.57 11.38
CA MET A 174 -25.85 18.64 11.80
C MET A 174 -26.01 19.45 13.09
N GLU A 175 -25.08 19.34 14.04
CA GLU A 175 -25.05 20.17 15.26
C GLU A 175 -24.96 21.67 14.93
N LEU A 176 -24.09 22.04 13.97
CA LEU A 176 -23.95 23.42 13.50
C LEU A 176 -25.25 23.92 12.87
N LYS A 177 -25.87 23.12 12.00
CA LYS A 177 -27.17 23.45 11.39
C LYS A 177 -28.29 23.58 12.42
N ALA A 178 -28.21 22.82 13.51
CA ALA A 178 -29.16 22.90 14.62
C ALA A 178 -28.88 24.04 15.61
N GLY A 179 -27.80 24.82 15.40
CA GLY A 179 -27.42 25.92 16.29
C GLY A 179 -26.89 25.47 17.66
N ARG A 180 -26.49 24.19 17.80
CA ARG A 180 -25.95 23.63 19.06
C ARG A 180 -24.45 23.87 19.23
N ILE A 181 -23.74 24.16 18.13
CA ILE A 181 -22.36 24.63 18.14
C ILE A 181 -22.24 25.92 17.34
N THR A 182 -21.28 26.74 17.69
CA THR A 182 -20.96 27.99 16.98
C THR A 182 -20.04 27.74 15.78
N THR A 183 -19.97 28.70 14.86
CA THR A 183 -19.03 28.65 13.73
C THR A 183 -17.56 28.60 14.19
N ALA A 184 -17.23 29.24 15.31
CA ALA A 184 -15.88 29.20 15.87
C ALA A 184 -15.52 27.78 16.34
N GLU A 185 -16.44 27.10 17.02
CA GLU A 185 -16.27 25.71 17.45
C GLU A 185 -16.16 24.74 16.27
N TRP A 186 -16.89 25.02 15.18
CA TRP A 186 -16.77 24.26 13.94
C TRP A 186 -15.37 24.40 13.29
N GLN A 187 -14.79 25.60 13.31
CA GLN A 187 -13.43 25.81 12.81
C GLN A 187 -12.38 25.16 13.72
N GLU A 188 -12.56 25.21 15.04
CA GLU A 188 -11.72 24.50 16.01
C GLU A 188 -11.71 22.98 15.74
N LEU A 189 -12.88 22.40 15.47
CA LEU A 189 -13.02 20.99 15.12
C LEU A 189 -12.27 20.62 13.83
N GLN A 190 -12.24 21.52 12.83
CA GLN A 190 -11.59 21.27 11.55
C GLN A 190 -10.08 20.98 11.70
N SER A 191 -9.40 21.69 12.61
CA SER A 191 -7.97 21.45 12.89
C SER A 191 -7.70 20.15 13.65
N GLU A 192 -8.72 19.58 14.32
CA GLU A 192 -8.55 18.43 15.20
C GLU A 192 -9.01 17.09 14.59
N ILE A 193 -9.82 17.11 13.53
CA ILE A 193 -10.46 15.89 13.01
C ILE A 193 -9.54 14.98 12.19
N VAL A 194 -8.49 15.55 11.57
CA VAL A 194 -7.43 14.84 10.83
C VAL A 194 -6.08 15.30 11.38
N ARG A 195 -5.51 14.53 12.32
CA ARG A 195 -4.31 14.93 13.10
C ARG A 195 -3.00 14.32 12.62
N SER A 196 -3.04 13.37 11.69
CA SER A 196 -1.84 12.73 11.17
C SER A 196 -2.03 12.25 9.73
N PRO A 197 -0.93 11.98 9.00
CA PRO A 197 -0.97 11.19 7.78
C PRO A 197 -1.60 9.82 8.03
N GLY A 198 -2.30 9.28 7.03
CA GLY A 198 -3.01 8.00 7.13
C GLY A 198 -4.42 8.07 6.57
N HIS A 199 -5.02 6.92 6.33
CA HIS A 199 -6.42 6.84 5.89
C HIS A 199 -7.40 6.91 7.07
N SER A 200 -8.67 7.15 6.77
CA SER A 200 -9.73 7.30 7.77
C SER A 200 -9.74 6.14 8.79
N MET A 201 -9.85 6.50 10.07
CA MET A 201 -9.87 5.54 11.18
C MET A 201 -11.10 4.62 11.14
N ILE A 202 -12.24 5.12 10.64
CA ILE A 202 -13.50 4.38 10.57
C ILE A 202 -13.52 3.37 9.41
N CYS A 203 -12.84 3.66 8.29
CA CYS A 203 -12.73 2.72 7.17
C CYS A 203 -11.95 1.44 7.53
N CYS A 204 -11.15 1.48 8.61
CA CYS A 204 -10.50 0.33 9.23
C CYS A 204 -11.06 0.03 10.62
N GLY A 205 -12.39 0.09 10.81
CA GLY A 205 -13.08 -0.40 12.00
C GLY A 205 -12.97 -1.92 12.21
N GLY A 206 -11.75 -2.45 12.25
CA GLY A 206 -11.35 -3.75 12.77
C GLY A 206 -10.41 -3.61 13.99
N SER A 207 -10.26 -2.41 14.55
CA SER A 207 -9.49 -2.17 15.77
C SER A 207 -10.40 -1.49 16.80
N THR A 208 -11.04 -2.31 17.65
CA THR A 208 -11.90 -1.94 18.80
C THR A 208 -13.21 -1.20 18.53
N ILE A 209 -14.33 -1.94 18.65
CA ILE A 209 -15.70 -1.53 19.04
C ILE A 209 -16.20 -0.17 18.49
N ARG A 210 -16.57 -0.12 17.21
CA ARG A 210 -17.81 0.55 16.76
C ARG A 210 -18.21 0.06 15.37
N LEU A 211 -19.06 -0.96 15.33
CA LEU A 211 -19.69 -1.44 14.09
C LEU A 211 -20.82 -0.48 13.71
N SER A 212 -20.51 0.58 12.94
CA SER A 212 -21.54 1.26 12.15
C SER A 212 -21.05 1.48 10.73
N THR A 213 -21.54 0.61 9.85
CA THR A 213 -21.81 0.87 8.42
C THR A 213 -20.76 1.71 7.67
N CYS A 214 -19.56 1.15 7.49
CA CYS A 214 -18.64 1.59 6.45
C CYS A 214 -18.02 0.35 5.77
N SER A 215 -17.85 0.42 4.45
CA SER A 215 -17.84 -0.69 3.49
C SER A 215 -17.15 -2.01 3.93
N PRO A 216 -17.79 -3.19 3.80
CA PRO A 216 -17.18 -4.50 4.11
C PRO A 216 -15.96 -4.84 3.24
N MET A 217 -15.68 -4.05 2.21
CA MET A 217 -14.66 -4.32 1.21
C MET A 217 -13.23 -4.16 1.73
N MET A 218 -12.92 -3.18 2.59
CA MET A 218 -11.58 -3.06 3.22
C MET A 218 -11.33 -4.16 4.27
N CYS A 219 -12.37 -4.54 5.04
CA CYS A 219 -12.29 -5.66 5.98
C CYS A 219 -12.07 -6.99 5.24
N SER A 220 -12.78 -7.20 4.12
CA SER A 220 -12.60 -8.38 3.26
C SER A 220 -11.24 -8.38 2.54
N CYS A 221 -10.70 -7.23 2.13
CA CYS A 221 -9.35 -7.13 1.56
C CYS A 221 -8.26 -7.45 2.60
N CYS A 222 -8.43 -7.02 3.86
CA CYS A 222 -7.58 -7.49 4.96
C CYS A 222 -7.70 -9.02 5.12
N VAL A 223 -8.89 -9.61 5.06
CA VAL A 223 -9.07 -11.07 5.21
C VAL A 223 -8.52 -11.87 4.02
N ILE A 224 -8.66 -11.38 2.79
CA ILE A 224 -8.11 -12.02 1.58
C ILE A 224 -6.57 -11.89 1.55
N ALA A 225 -6.04 -10.71 1.89
CA ALA A 225 -4.61 -10.51 2.07
C ALA A 225 -4.06 -11.37 3.23
N VAL A 226 -4.80 -11.52 4.34
CA VAL A 226 -4.42 -12.36 5.48
C VAL A 226 -4.47 -13.84 5.14
N ARG A 227 -5.33 -14.32 4.25
CA ARG A 227 -5.36 -15.75 3.88
C ARG A 227 -4.17 -16.16 2.99
N TRP A 228 -3.59 -15.22 2.25
CA TRP A 228 -2.36 -15.40 1.47
C TRP A 228 -1.11 -15.07 2.30
N ALA A 229 -1.15 -13.99 3.10
CA ALA A 229 -0.08 -13.55 4.00
C ALA A 229 0.06 -14.40 5.27
N ALA A 230 -0.95 -15.14 5.73
CA ALA A 230 -0.82 -16.08 6.83
C ALA A 230 0.12 -17.26 6.51
N ARG A 231 0.48 -17.45 5.23
CA ARG A 231 1.58 -18.34 4.83
C ARG A 231 2.95 -17.67 4.82
N ALA A 232 3.03 -16.34 4.92
CA ALA A 232 4.27 -15.54 4.82
C ALA A 232 4.59 -14.67 6.06
N CYS A 233 3.63 -14.38 6.94
CA CYS A 233 3.78 -13.44 8.06
C CYS A 233 2.75 -13.75 9.18
N PRO A 234 3.11 -14.53 10.22
CA PRO A 234 2.18 -14.95 11.27
C PRO A 234 1.69 -13.83 12.20
N ASN A 235 2.38 -12.68 12.23
CA ASN A 235 2.15 -11.60 13.21
C ASN A 235 1.60 -10.30 12.60
N GLY A 236 0.77 -10.39 11.56
CA GLY A 236 0.17 -9.24 10.87
C GLY A 236 -0.81 -8.43 11.74
N GLY A 237 -0.32 -7.72 12.75
CA GLY A 237 -1.03 -6.68 13.46
C GLY A 237 -0.97 -5.35 12.72
N CYS A 238 -2.10 -4.65 12.61
CA CYS A 238 -2.17 -3.32 11.99
C CYS A 238 -1.38 -2.28 12.80
N CYS A 239 -0.24 -1.82 12.26
CA CYS A 239 0.55 -0.72 12.83
C CYS A 239 -0.07 0.64 12.44
N PRO A 240 -0.29 1.57 13.39
CA PRO A 240 -0.65 2.96 13.08
C PRO A 240 0.41 3.64 12.20
N SER A 241 0.01 4.58 11.34
CA SER A 241 0.89 5.23 10.35
C SER A 241 2.15 5.89 10.92
N LEU A 242 2.12 6.28 12.21
CA LEU A 242 3.21 6.96 12.92
C LEU A 242 3.98 6.08 13.92
N ARG A 243 3.55 4.83 14.18
CA ARG A 243 4.36 3.92 15.00
C ARG A 243 5.31 3.20 14.06
N GLY A 244 6.60 3.51 14.18
CA GLY A 244 7.65 2.80 13.45
C GLY A 244 7.53 1.30 13.70
N CYS A 245 6.92 0.58 12.74
CA CYS A 245 6.90 -0.87 12.77
C CYS A 245 8.31 -1.32 12.42
N SER A 246 9.12 -1.61 13.44
CA SER A 246 10.41 -2.24 13.21
C SER A 246 10.18 -3.55 12.47
N ALA A 247 11.03 -3.87 11.48
CA ALA A 247 10.98 -5.14 10.73
C ALA A 247 10.98 -6.39 11.64
N ARG A 248 11.32 -6.21 12.93
CA ARG A 248 11.27 -7.24 13.97
C ARG A 248 9.84 -7.63 14.40
N ALA A 249 8.86 -6.73 14.31
CA ALA A 249 7.47 -7.01 14.69
C ALA A 249 6.74 -7.94 13.70
N CYS A 250 7.21 -7.99 12.46
CA CYS A 250 6.60 -8.77 11.39
C CYS A 250 7.13 -10.22 11.31
N GLY A 251 8.20 -10.60 12.02
CA GLY A 251 8.68 -12.00 12.02
C GLY A 251 8.98 -12.59 10.63
N ILE A 252 9.27 -11.75 9.62
CA ILE A 252 9.42 -12.17 8.21
C ILE A 252 10.74 -12.95 7.99
N TRP A 253 11.68 -12.92 8.94
CA TRP A 253 12.96 -13.63 8.83
C TRP A 253 13.46 -14.09 10.19
N SER A 254 12.99 -15.24 10.68
CA SER A 254 13.72 -16.04 11.66
C SER A 254 14.36 -17.21 10.95
N GLY A 255 15.58 -17.01 10.45
CA GLY A 255 16.47 -18.13 10.16
C GLY A 255 16.78 -18.84 11.47
N SER A 256 16.44 -20.11 11.52
CA SER A 256 16.88 -21.05 12.55
C SER A 256 18.41 -21.02 12.67
N ALA A 257 18.92 -20.40 13.73
CA ALA A 257 20.24 -20.74 14.22
C ALA A 257 20.15 -22.16 14.78
N MET A 258 20.77 -23.13 14.09
CA MET A 258 21.05 -24.45 14.65
C MET A 258 22.17 -24.34 15.70
N PRO A 259 22.18 -25.21 16.73
CA PRO A 259 23.04 -25.08 17.89
C PRO A 259 24.49 -25.49 17.60
N ALA A 260 25.40 -25.06 18.48
CA ALA A 260 26.79 -25.53 18.54
C ALA A 260 26.90 -27.04 18.80
#